data_AF-A6PWQ1-F1
#
_entry.id   AF-A6PWQ1-F1
#
_cell.length_a   1.000
_cell.length_b   1.000
_cell.length_c   1.000
_cell.angle_alpha   90.00
_cell.angle_beta   90.00
_cell.angle_gamma   90.00
#
_symmetry.space_group_name_H-M   'P 1'
#
loop_
_entity.id
_entity.type
_entity.pdbx_description
1 polymer ?
#
loop_
_entity_poly.entity_id
_entity_poly.type
_entity_poly.pdbx_seq_one_letter_code
_entity_poly.pdbx_strand_id
1 'polypeptide(L)' 'MFARHAKRSTVTTEDVKLLARRNNSLLKYITEKNEEIAQLNLKGKAKKKRKPEDESRS' A
#
# COMPACT_ATOMS: atom_id res chain seq x y z
N MET A 1 -19.04 -2.30 -6.68
CA MET A 1 -17.81 -2.11 -5.87
C MET A 1 -16.67 -1.70 -6.79
N PHE A 2 -15.78 -0.80 -6.33
CA PHE A 2 -14.74 -0.16 -7.17
C PHE A 2 -13.69 -1.14 -7.72
N ALA A 3 -13.21 -2.10 -6.93
CA ALA A 3 -12.25 -3.10 -7.40
C ALA A 3 -12.80 -3.91 -8.60
N ARG A 4 -14.05 -4.41 -8.50
CA ARG A 4 -14.73 -5.12 -9.59
C ARG A 4 -14.92 -4.25 -10.84
N HIS A 5 -15.18 -2.95 -10.68
CA HIS A 5 -15.27 -2.02 -11.80
C HIS A 5 -13.94 -1.90 -12.55
N ALA A 6 -12.82 -1.95 -11.83
CA ALA A 6 -11.48 -2.02 -12.39
C ALA A 6 -11.03 -3.45 -12.78
N LYS A 7 -11.96 -4.42 -12.89
CA LYS A 7 -11.70 -5.83 -13.19
C LYS A 7 -10.69 -6.50 -12.23
N ARG A 8 -10.58 -6.00 -10.99
CA ARG A 8 -9.75 -6.55 -9.93
C ARG A 8 -10.61 -7.26 -8.88
N SER A 9 -10.08 -8.35 -8.33
CA SER A 9 -10.66 -9.00 -7.14
C SER A 9 -10.04 -8.47 -5.84
N THR A 10 -8.84 -7.91 -5.91
CA THR A 10 -8.12 -7.31 -4.77
C THR A 10 -8.43 -5.82 -4.67
N VAL A 11 -8.85 -5.39 -3.48
CA VAL A 11 -9.09 -3.99 -3.15
C VAL A 11 -7.75 -3.26 -2.99
N THR A 12 -7.67 -2.06 -3.54
CA THR A 12 -6.48 -1.19 -3.54
C THR A 12 -6.74 0.10 -2.76
N THR A 13 -5.68 0.85 -2.48
CA THR A 13 -5.76 2.14 -1.77
C THR A 13 -6.59 3.17 -2.52
N GLU A 14 -6.60 3.13 -3.85
CA GLU A 14 -7.41 4.02 -4.68
C GLU A 14 -8.91 3.74 -4.54
N ASP A 15 -9.29 2.48 -4.37
CA ASP A 15 -10.69 2.12 -4.10
C ASP A 15 -11.15 2.69 -2.75
N VAL A 16 -10.25 2.71 -1.76
CA VAL A 16 -10.52 3.25 -0.41
C VAL A 16 -10.58 4.78 -0.43
N LYS A 17 -9.67 5.45 -1.14
CA LYS A 17 -9.73 6.92 -1.35
C LYS A 17 -11.04 7.32 -2.03
N LEU A 18 -11.47 6.56 -3.04
CA LEU A 18 -12.72 6.81 -3.75
C LEU A 18 -13.95 6.60 -2.85
N LEU A 19 -13.87 5.70 -1.87
CA LEU A 19 -14.93 5.52 -0.86
C LEU A 19 -15.05 6.74 0.06
N ALA A 20 -13.92 7.33 0.47
CA ALA A 20 -13.85 8.47 1.37
C ALA A 20 -14.17 9.83 0.72
N ARG A 21 -14.33 9.88 -0.60
CA ARG A 21 -14.45 11.11 -1.40
C ARG A 21 -15.56 12.08 -0.99
N ARG A 22 -16.54 11.63 -0.21
CA ARG A 22 -17.71 12.45 0.20
C ARG A 22 -17.35 13.53 1.21
N ASN A 23 -16.35 13.30 2.04
CA ASN A 23 -15.92 14.26 3.05
C ASN A 23 -14.44 14.62 2.80
N ASN A 24 -14.19 15.89 2.49
CA ASN A 24 -12.85 16.39 2.17
C ASN A 24 -11.86 16.26 3.34
N SER A 25 -12.31 16.47 4.60
CA SER A 25 -11.42 16.31 5.75
C SER A 25 -11.03 14.84 5.95
N LEU A 26 -11.99 13.93 5.76
CA LEU A 26 -11.75 12.48 5.80
C LEU A 26 -10.84 12.03 4.65
N LEU A 27 -11.05 12.52 3.43
CA LEU A 27 -10.22 12.22 2.26
C LEU A 27 -8.76 12.65 2.49
N LYS A 28 -8.56 13.85 3.04
CA LYS A 28 -7.22 14.36 3.38
C LYS A 28 -6.55 13.46 4.41
N TYR A 29 -7.24 13.15 5.51
CA TYR A 29 -6.71 12.30 6.58
C TYR A 29 -6.32 10.89 6.07
N ILE A 30 -7.17 10.26 5.26
CA ILE A 30 -6.90 8.94 4.71
C ILE A 30 -5.71 8.96 3.74
N THR A 31 -5.55 10.03 2.96
CA THR A 31 -4.41 10.18 2.04
C THR A 31 -3.10 10.32 2.80
N GLU A 32 -3.07 11.17 3.84
CA GLU A 32 -1.90 11.34 4.70
C GLU A 32 -1.49 10.03 5.38
N LYS A 33 -2.46 9.29 5.95
CA LYS A 33 -2.19 7.99 6.57
C LYS A 33 -1.74 6.93 5.57
N ASN A 34 -2.23 7.00 4.33
CA ASN A 34 -1.79 6.09 3.28
C ASN A 34 -0.30 6.29 2.92
N GLU A 35 0.15 7.54 2.86
CA GLU A 35 1.56 7.88 2.60
C GLU A 35 2.46 7.42 3.76
N GLU A 36 2.03 7.63 5.01
CA GLU A 36 2.74 7.15 6.20
C GLU A 36 2.96 5.62 6.15
N ILE A 37 1.91 4.86 5.85
CA ILE A 37 1.97 3.40 5.70
C ILE A 37 2.85 3.00 4.51
N ALA A 38 2.79 3.72 3.40
CA ALA A 38 3.64 3.45 2.23
C ALA A 38 5.13 3.58 2.59
N GLN A 39 5.51 4.62 3.34
CA GLN A 39 6.88 4.79 3.83
C GLN A 39 7.31 3.66 4.77
N LEU A 40 6.43 3.23 5.69
CA LEU A 40 6.71 2.10 6.58
C LEU A 40 6.91 0.79 5.79
N ASN A 41 6.07 0.54 4.78
CA ASN A 41 6.21 -0.63 3.91
C ASN A 41 7.51 -0.61 3.10
N LEU A 42 7.97 0.56 2.65
CA LEU A 42 9.28 0.69 2.00
C LEU A 42 10.43 0.36 2.97
N LYS A 43 10.37 0.87 4.20
CA LYS A 43 11.35 0.54 5.26
C LYS A 43 11.34 -0.96 5.59
N GLY A 44 10.18 -1.61 5.62
CA GLY A 44 10.05 -3.06 5.81
C GLY A 44 10.62 -3.87 4.64
N LYS A 45 10.39 -3.43 3.39
CA LYS A 45 10.96 -4.07 2.18
C LYS A 45 12.48 -3.93 2.11
N ALA A 46 13.05 -2.81 2.60
CA ALA A 46 14.50 -2.64 2.72
C ALA A 46 15.13 -3.64 3.70
N LYS A 47 14.42 -4.01 4.79
CA LYS A 47 14.86 -5.06 5.71
C LYS A 47 14.80 -6.46 5.08
N LYS A 48 13.82 -6.74 4.20
CA LYS A 48 13.67 -8.04 3.53
C LYS A 48 14.70 -8.29 2.42
N LYS A 49 15.26 -7.24 1.79
CA LYS A 49 16.34 -7.36 0.79
C LYS A 49 17.72 -7.65 1.39
N ARG A 50 17.88 -7.66 2.71
CA ARG A 50 19.13 -8.10 3.37
C ARG A 50 19.07 -9.58 3.76
N LYS A 51 18.86 -10.47 2.78
CA LYS A 51 19.40 -11.83 2.89
C LYS A 51 20.70 -11.85 2.06
N PRO A 52 21.86 -12.15 2.65
CA PRO A 52 23.08 -12.31 1.88
C PRO A 52 22.91 -13.50 0.93
N GLU A 53 23.28 -13.30 -0.33
CA GLU A 53 23.66 -14.37 -1.23
C GLU A 53 24.97 -14.97 -0.70
N ASP A 54 24.89 -15.90 0.25
CA ASP A 54 26.01 -16.78 0.57
C ASP A 54 25.53 -18.07 1.24
N GLU A 55 24.99 -18.98 0.44
CA GLU A 55 25.04 -20.41 0.75
C GLU A 55 24.96 -21.19 -0.58
N SER A 56 25.97 -21.00 -1.42
CA SER A 56 26.23 -21.86 -2.57
C SER A 56 27.73 -22.09 -2.71
N ARG A 57 28.28 -22.92 -1.81
CA ARG A 57 29.44 -23.81 -2.03
C ARG A 57 29.87 -24.47 -0.71
N SER A 58 29.52 -25.75 -0.55
CA SER A 58 30.42 -26.89 -0.28
C SER A 58 29.62 -28.10 0.18
#